data_AF-A0A2J8QSZ4-F1
#
_entry.id   AF-A0A2J8QSZ4-F1
#
_cell.length_a   1.000
_cell.length_b   1.000
_cell.length_c   1.000
_cell.angle_alpha   90.00
_cell.angle_beta   90.00
_cell.angle_gamma   90.00
#
_symmetry.space_group_name_H-M   'P 1'
#
loop_
_entity.id
_entity.type
_entity.pdbx_description
1 polymer ?
#
loop_
_entity_poly.entity_id
_entity_poly.type
_entity_poly.pdbx_seq_one_letter_code
_entity_poly.pdbx_strand_id
1 'polypeptide(L)'
;MNAAVTFANCALGRVPWRKFPVYVLGQFLGSFLAAATIYSLFYTAILHFSGGELMVTGPVATAGIFATYLPDHMTLWRGFLNEVWLTGMLQLCLFAITDQENNPALPGTEALVIGILVVIIGVSLGMNTGYAINPSRDLPPRIFTFVAGWGKQVFRYCPCPGPFL
;
A
#
# COMPACT_ATOMS: atom_id res chain seq x y z
N MET A 1 5.81 -3.07 -9.38
CA MET A 1 5.63 -4.20 -8.45
C MET A 1 4.31 -4.04 -7.71
N ASN A 2 3.20 -4.49 -8.28
CA ASN A 2 1.86 -4.21 -7.75
C ASN A 2 0.85 -5.24 -8.28
N ALA A 3 0.10 -5.90 -7.38
CA ALA A 3 -0.87 -6.92 -7.75
C ALA A 3 -2.03 -6.36 -8.59
N ALA A 4 -2.47 -5.12 -8.33
CA ALA A 4 -3.49 -4.45 -9.12
C ALA A 4 -3.00 -4.16 -10.55
N VAL A 5 -1.74 -3.73 -10.69
CA VAL A 5 -1.12 -3.52 -12.01
C VAL A 5 -0.95 -4.86 -12.76
N THR A 6 -0.56 -5.92 -12.07
CA THR A 6 -0.49 -7.27 -12.67
C THR A 6 -1.87 -7.74 -13.12
N PHE A 7 -2.90 -7.54 -12.28
CA PHE A 7 -4.29 -7.86 -12.61
C PHE A 7 -4.78 -7.08 -13.84
N ALA A 8 -4.58 -5.77 -13.87
CA ALA A 8 -4.99 -4.91 -14.98
C ALA A 8 -4.35 -5.35 -16.31
N ASN A 9 -3.05 -5.68 -16.30
CA ASN A 9 -2.37 -6.18 -17.49
C ASN A 9 -2.88 -7.56 -17.93
N CYS A 10 -3.31 -8.42 -17.00
CA CYS A 10 -3.95 -9.70 -17.36
C CYS A 10 -5.35 -9.49 -17.96
N ALA A 11 -6.16 -8.62 -17.34
CA ALA A 11 -7.51 -8.29 -17.79
C ALA A 11 -7.52 -7.63 -19.18
N LEU A 12 -6.52 -6.81 -19.48
CA LEU A 12 -6.36 -6.15 -20.77
C LEU A 12 -5.58 -7.00 -21.80
N GLY A 13 -5.32 -8.28 -21.52
CA GLY A 13 -4.70 -9.20 -22.48
C GLY A 13 -3.20 -8.98 -22.73
N ARG A 14 -2.53 -8.12 -21.95
CA ARG A 14 -1.08 -7.85 -22.06
C ARG A 14 -0.22 -8.93 -21.39
N VAL A 15 -0.77 -9.66 -20.42
CA VAL A 15 -0.09 -10.73 -19.68
C VAL A 15 -0.99 -11.96 -19.59
N PRO A 16 -0.45 -13.19 -19.77
CA PRO A 16 -1.26 -14.40 -19.62
C PRO A 16 -1.64 -14.64 -18.16
N TRP A 17 -2.92 -14.97 -17.92
CA TRP A 17 -3.49 -15.23 -16.59
C TRP A 17 -2.74 -16.29 -15.77
N ARG A 18 -2.10 -17.27 -16.43
CA ARG A 18 -1.29 -18.30 -15.74
C ARG A 18 -0.13 -17.71 -14.94
N LYS A 19 0.38 -16.54 -15.34
CA LYS A 19 1.47 -15.85 -14.64
C LYS A 19 0.98 -15.06 -13.43
N PHE A 20 -0.27 -14.61 -13.43
CA PHE A 20 -0.85 -13.79 -12.36
C PHE A 20 -0.57 -14.30 -10.94
N PRO A 21 -0.89 -15.55 -10.57
CA PRO A 21 -0.66 -16.04 -9.21
C PRO A 21 0.82 -16.05 -8.83
N VAL A 22 1.73 -16.36 -9.77
CA VAL A 22 3.18 -16.38 -9.51
C VAL A 22 3.70 -14.98 -9.19
N TYR A 23 3.25 -13.97 -9.95
CA TYR A 23 3.60 -12.57 -9.69
C TYR A 23 3.06 -12.09 -8.34
N VAL A 24 1.80 -12.38 -8.02
CA VAL A 24 1.19 -11.95 -6.76
C VAL A 24 1.86 -12.61 -5.57
N LEU A 25 2.14 -13.92 -5.62
CA LEU A 25 2.83 -14.63 -4.55
C LEU A 25 4.23 -14.07 -4.31
N GLY A 26 5.03 -13.85 -5.37
CA GLY A 26 6.36 -13.27 -5.24
C GLY A 26 6.33 -11.86 -4.63
N GLN A 27 5.39 -11.03 -5.06
CA GLN A 27 5.21 -9.68 -4.52
C GLN A 27 4.76 -9.71 -3.05
N PHE A 28 3.85 -10.61 -2.69
CA PHE A 28 3.33 -10.72 -1.34
C PHE A 28 4.40 -11.20 -0.36
N LEU A 29 5.14 -12.24 -0.72
CA LEU A 29 6.25 -12.75 0.07
C LEU A 29 7.34 -11.68 0.22
N GLY A 30 7.71 -11.01 -0.87
CA GLY A 30 8.69 -9.93 -0.84
C GLY A 30 8.27 -8.79 0.10
N SER A 31 7.01 -8.37 0.04
CA SER A 31 6.53 -7.28 0.92
C SER A 31 6.39 -7.69 2.38
N PHE A 32 6.01 -8.94 2.66
CA PHE A 32 5.97 -9.47 4.03
C PHE A 32 7.37 -9.49 4.65
N LEU A 33 8.37 -10.01 3.92
CA LEU A 33 9.76 -10.04 4.37
C LEU A 33 10.36 -8.65 4.50
N ALA A 34 9.98 -7.71 3.63
CA ALA A 34 10.37 -6.31 3.77
C ALA A 34 9.83 -5.70 5.06
N ALA A 35 8.57 -5.97 5.41
CA ALA A 35 7.98 -5.52 6.68
C ALA A 35 8.73 -6.09 7.89
N ALA A 36 9.05 -7.39 7.88
CA ALA A 36 9.84 -8.02 8.93
C ALA A 36 11.25 -7.44 9.06
N THR A 37 11.89 -7.14 7.93
CA THR A 37 13.21 -6.48 7.88
C THR A 37 13.15 -5.09 8.50
N ILE A 38 12.18 -4.27 8.10
CA ILE A 38 12.02 -2.92 8.64
C ILE A 38 11.71 -2.96 10.13
N TYR A 39 10.82 -3.86 10.59
CA TYR A 39 10.56 -4.02 12.01
C TYR A 39 11.83 -4.37 12.79
N SER A 40 12.66 -5.28 12.25
CA SER A 40 13.92 -5.67 12.90
C SER A 40 14.92 -4.51 12.97
N LEU A 41 15.03 -3.72 11.91
CA LEU A 41 15.92 -2.55 11.86
C LEU A 41 15.46 -1.43 12.81
N PHE A 42 14.15 -1.23 12.94
CA PHE A 42 13.55 -0.17 13.76
C PHE A 42 13.04 -0.67 15.11
N TYR A 43 13.40 -1.89 15.54
CA TYR A 43 12.84 -2.54 16.72
C TYR A 43 12.93 -1.67 17.98
N THR A 44 14.14 -1.17 18.28
CA THR A 44 14.38 -0.33 19.45
C THR A 44 13.70 1.03 19.34
N ALA A 45 13.66 1.62 18.13
CA ALA A 45 13.00 2.91 17.89
C ALA A 45 11.48 2.82 18.08
N ILE A 46 10.86 1.74 17.58
CA ILE A 46 9.42 1.49 17.73
C ILE A 46 9.08 1.32 19.21
N LEU A 47 9.81 0.46 19.95
CA LEU A 47 9.55 0.23 21.37
C LEU A 47 9.80 1.48 22.23
N HIS A 48 10.84 2.25 21.91
CA HIS A 48 11.11 3.50 22.63
C HIS A 48 9.99 4.52 22.43
N PHE A 49 9.52 4.70 21.19
CA PHE A 49 8.43 5.63 20.88
C PHE A 49 7.10 5.22 21.52
N SER A 50 6.78 3.93 21.49
CA SER A 50 5.48 3.44 21.95
C SER A 50 5.44 2.99 23.41
N GLY A 51 6.54 3.15 24.15
CA GLY A 51 6.65 2.69 25.54
C GLY A 51 6.56 1.16 25.69
N GLY A 52 6.89 0.43 24.62
CA GLY A 52 6.79 -1.04 24.57
C GLY A 52 5.45 -1.58 24.08
N GLU A 53 4.45 -0.73 23.84
CA GLU A 53 3.12 -1.17 23.42
C GLU A 53 2.94 -1.07 21.89
N LEU A 54 2.46 -2.14 21.25
CA LEU A 54 2.28 -2.20 19.79
C LEU A 54 0.85 -1.77 19.42
N MET A 55 0.63 -0.46 19.33
CA MET A 55 -0.71 0.12 19.09
C MET A 55 -1.04 0.30 17.60
N VAL A 56 -2.32 0.08 17.27
CA VAL A 56 -2.87 0.28 15.90
C VAL A 56 -3.43 1.69 15.72
N THR A 57 -4.09 2.23 16.73
CA THR A 57 -4.69 3.57 16.75
C THR A 57 -4.23 4.33 17.99
N GLY A 58 -4.45 5.64 18.01
CA GLY A 58 -4.07 6.52 19.12
C GLY A 58 -2.78 7.31 18.87
N PRO A 59 -2.34 8.12 19.85
CA PRO A 59 -1.26 9.10 19.67
C PRO A 59 0.12 8.46 19.44
N VAL A 60 0.30 7.22 19.89
CA VAL A 60 1.55 6.45 19.74
C VAL A 60 1.35 5.22 18.82
N ALA A 61 0.38 5.29 17.91
CA ALA A 61 0.13 4.23 16.94
C ALA A 61 1.34 3.98 16.03
N THR A 62 1.74 2.72 15.89
CA THR A 62 2.92 2.31 15.09
C THR A 62 2.56 1.37 13.94
N ALA A 63 1.35 0.79 13.94
CA ALA A 63 0.92 -0.10 12.86
C ALA A 63 0.87 0.60 11.49
N GLY A 64 0.62 1.92 11.48
CA GLY A 64 0.56 2.76 10.28
C GLY A 64 1.87 2.88 9.51
N ILE A 65 3.00 2.48 10.10
CA ILE A 65 4.29 2.39 9.42
C ILE A 65 4.24 1.33 8.30
N PHE A 66 3.54 0.23 8.55
CA PHE A 66 3.56 -0.97 7.71
C PHE A 66 2.39 -1.01 6.71
N ALA A 67 1.18 -0.67 7.17
CA ALA A 67 -0.05 -0.73 6.39
C ALA A 67 -0.85 0.57 6.54
N THR A 68 -1.77 0.85 5.62
CA THR A 68 -2.57 2.06 5.66
C THR A 68 -3.82 1.89 6.52
N TYR A 69 -4.29 2.96 7.14
CA TYR A 69 -5.50 2.97 7.95
C TYR A 69 -6.32 4.19 7.56
N LEU A 70 -7.65 4.04 7.50
CA LEU A 70 -8.53 5.15 7.18
C LEU A 70 -8.51 6.16 8.34
N PRO A 71 -8.38 7.47 8.05
CA PRO A 71 -8.52 8.50 9.07
C PRO A 71 -9.98 8.65 9.51
N ASP A 72 -10.19 9.24 10.69
CA ASP A 72 -11.50 9.31 11.34
C ASP A 72 -12.58 10.06 10.52
N HIS A 73 -12.18 10.99 9.65
CA HIS A 73 -13.10 11.74 8.79
C HIS A 73 -13.57 10.98 7.55
N MET A 74 -13.05 9.77 7.30
CA MET A 74 -13.34 8.97 6.10
C MET A 74 -14.23 7.77 6.41
N THR A 75 -15.24 7.56 5.55
CA THR A 75 -16.05 6.34 5.56
C THR A 75 -15.42 5.25 4.70
N LEU A 76 -15.70 3.97 4.99
CA LEU A 76 -15.22 2.85 4.17
C LEU A 76 -15.57 3.02 2.68
N TRP A 77 -16.78 3.49 2.38
CA TRP A 77 -17.21 3.78 1.01
C TRP A 77 -16.36 4.86 0.33
N ARG A 78 -16.08 5.96 1.03
CA ARG A 78 -15.22 7.03 0.51
C ARG A 78 -13.77 6.56 0.33
N GLY A 79 -13.27 5.73 1.25
CA GLY A 79 -11.95 5.11 1.14
C GLY A 79 -11.84 4.20 -0.08
N PHE A 80 -12.85 3.36 -0.30
CA PHE A 80 -12.94 2.51 -1.49
C PHE A 80 -12.93 3.34 -2.78
N LEU A 81 -13.79 4.36 -2.88
CA LEU A 81 -13.82 5.24 -4.05
C LEU A 81 -12.48 5.93 -4.29
N ASN A 82 -11.82 6.39 -3.23
CA ASN A 82 -10.52 7.03 -3.32
C ASN A 82 -9.48 6.05 -3.89
N GLU A 83 -9.34 4.86 -3.32
CA GLU A 83 -8.38 3.86 -3.78
C GLU A 83 -8.64 3.38 -5.23
N VAL A 84 -9.90 3.25 -5.64
CA VAL A 84 -10.26 2.94 -7.04
C VAL A 84 -9.80 4.05 -7.97
N TRP A 85 -10.09 5.32 -7.63
CA TRP A 85 -9.67 6.47 -8.43
C TRP A 85 -8.15 6.60 -8.51
N LEU A 86 -7.45 6.52 -7.38
CA LEU A 86 -5.99 6.63 -7.33
C LEU A 86 -5.30 5.50 -8.11
N THR A 87 -5.76 4.26 -7.94
CA THR A 87 -5.21 3.11 -8.67
C THR A 87 -5.49 3.21 -10.17
N GLY A 88 -6.67 3.70 -10.55
CA GLY A 88 -7.01 3.98 -11.95
C GLY A 88 -6.12 5.04 -12.58
N MET A 89 -5.90 6.17 -11.88
CA MET A 89 -4.99 7.22 -12.34
C MET A 89 -3.55 6.72 -12.47
N LEU A 90 -3.06 5.96 -11.48
CA LEU A 90 -1.76 5.30 -11.56
C LEU A 90 -1.67 4.44 -12.83
N GLN A 91 -2.65 3.55 -13.05
CA GLN A 91 -2.62 2.63 -14.19
C GLN A 91 -2.70 3.35 -15.54
N LEU A 92 -3.50 4.42 -15.63
CA LEU A 92 -3.61 5.26 -16.82
C LEU A 92 -2.26 5.91 -17.16
N CYS A 93 -1.62 6.57 -16.18
CA CYS A 93 -0.33 7.21 -16.37
C CYS A 93 0.79 6.19 -16.64
N LEU A 94 0.76 5.01 -16.02
CA LEU A 94 1.69 3.93 -16.33
C LEU A 94 1.59 3.51 -17.81
N PHE A 95 0.39 3.41 -18.36
CA PHE A 95 0.23 3.16 -19.79
C PHE A 95 0.76 4.32 -20.63
N ALA A 96 0.41 5.57 -20.32
CA ALA A 96 0.90 6.71 -21.07
C ALA A 96 2.44 6.81 -21.10
N ILE A 97 3.12 6.50 -19.99
CA ILE A 97 4.58 6.54 -19.88
C ILE A 97 5.26 5.43 -20.69
N THR A 98 4.61 4.26 -20.82
CA THR A 98 5.23 3.06 -21.41
C THR A 98 4.76 2.76 -22.84
N ASP A 99 3.70 3.43 -23.30
CA ASP A 99 3.12 3.24 -24.62
C ASP A 99 4.01 3.83 -25.72
N GLN A 100 4.65 2.95 -26.48
CA GLN A 100 5.57 3.30 -27.58
C GLN A 100 4.86 3.89 -28.79
N GLU A 101 3.54 3.75 -28.90
CA GLU A 101 2.75 4.30 -30.00
C GLU A 101 2.21 5.70 -29.70
N ASN A 102 2.44 6.21 -28.48
CA ASN A 102 2.04 7.55 -28.05
C ASN A 102 3.28 8.45 -27.85
N ASN A 103 3.45 9.03 -26.66
CA ASN A 103 4.59 9.85 -26.27
C ASN A 103 5.18 9.30 -24.97
N PRO A 104 5.90 8.17 -25.03
CA PRO A 104 6.46 7.52 -23.85
C PRO A 104 7.60 8.35 -23.27
N ALA A 105 8.03 7.99 -22.07
CA ALA A 105 9.31 8.48 -21.55
C ALA A 105 10.47 8.00 -22.44
N LEU A 106 11.58 8.75 -22.41
CA LEU A 106 12.80 8.38 -23.12
C LEU A 106 13.28 7.00 -22.64
N PRO A 107 13.78 6.13 -23.54
CA PRO A 107 14.28 4.81 -23.17
C PRO A 107 15.32 4.88 -22.04
N GLY A 108 15.08 4.13 -20.96
CA GLY A 108 15.91 4.10 -19.76
C GLY A 108 15.52 5.12 -18.68
N THR A 109 14.58 6.04 -18.95
CA THR A 109 14.09 7.03 -17.96
C THR A 109 12.72 6.68 -17.39
N GLU A 110 12.08 5.61 -17.85
CA GLU A 110 10.71 5.22 -17.48
C GLU A 110 10.59 4.98 -15.97
N ALA A 111 11.59 4.31 -15.37
CA ALA A 111 11.60 4.04 -13.93
C ALA A 111 11.59 5.32 -13.09
N LEU A 112 12.33 6.36 -13.54
CA LEU A 112 12.37 7.65 -12.86
C LEU A 112 11.01 8.36 -12.95
N VAL A 113 10.42 8.40 -14.15
CA VAL A 113 9.12 9.05 -14.37
C VAL A 113 8.00 8.34 -13.60
N ILE A 114 8.03 7.00 -13.55
CA ILE A 114 7.09 6.21 -12.74
C ILE A 114 7.29 6.48 -11.25
N GLY A 115 8.53 6.65 -10.78
CA GLY A 115 8.82 7.05 -9.40
C GLY A 115 8.25 8.43 -9.07
N ILE A 116 8.45 9.41 -9.95
CA ILE A 116 7.90 10.77 -9.81
C ILE A 116 6.36 10.74 -9.79
N LEU A 117 5.74 9.91 -10.63
CA LEU A 117 4.28 9.72 -10.62
C LEU A 117 3.77 9.27 -9.24
N VAL A 118 4.41 8.29 -8.62
CA VAL A 118 4.03 7.80 -7.28
C VAL A 118 4.23 8.91 -6.23
N VAL A 119 5.30 9.69 -6.32
CA VAL A 119 5.52 10.85 -5.43
C VAL A 119 4.39 11.87 -5.56
N ILE A 120 4.00 12.24 -6.78
CA ILE A 120 2.93 13.21 -7.03
C ILE A 120 1.60 12.70 -6.49
N ILE A 121 1.26 11.42 -6.69
CA ILE A 121 0.05 10.81 -6.12
C ILE A 121 0.07 10.90 -4.59
N GLY A 122 1.20 10.58 -3.95
CA GLY A 122 1.34 10.66 -2.50
C GLY A 122 1.14 12.09 -1.97
N VAL A 123 1.77 13.08 -2.61
CA VAL A 123 1.68 14.50 -2.18
C VAL A 123 0.29 15.09 -2.42
N SER A 124 -0.37 14.76 -3.53
CA SER A 124 -1.64 15.39 -3.92
C SER A 124 -2.88 14.67 -3.38
N LEU A 125 -2.84 13.33 -3.30
CA LEU A 125 -4.02 12.50 -3.02
C LEU A 125 -3.84 11.57 -1.82
N GLY A 126 -2.66 11.54 -1.21
CA GLY A 126 -2.32 10.55 -0.19
C GLY A 126 -2.98 10.74 1.17
N MET A 127 -3.45 11.94 1.50
CA MET A 127 -3.94 12.27 2.85
C MET A 127 -5.16 11.45 3.30
N ASN A 128 -6.02 11.03 2.36
CA ASN A 128 -7.31 10.43 2.71
C ASN A 128 -7.25 8.93 3.02
N THR A 129 -6.30 8.19 2.44
CA THR A 129 -6.18 6.73 2.60
C THR A 129 -4.75 6.23 2.75
N GLY A 130 -3.76 7.14 2.73
CA GLY A 130 -2.35 6.77 2.69
C GLY A 130 -1.88 6.23 1.33
N TYR A 131 -2.65 6.46 0.26
CA TYR A 131 -2.36 6.04 -1.12
C TYR A 131 -1.87 4.58 -1.18
N ALA A 132 -2.67 3.64 -0.68
CA ALA A 132 -2.27 2.24 -0.62
C ALA A 132 -1.94 1.73 -2.04
N ILE A 133 -2.82 2.00 -3.02
CA ILE A 133 -2.74 1.82 -4.49
C ILE A 133 -2.24 0.45 -4.99
N ASN A 134 -1.91 -0.45 -4.07
CA ASN A 134 -1.16 -1.67 -4.30
C ASN A 134 -1.52 -2.68 -3.21
N PRO A 135 -2.30 -3.73 -3.53
CA PRO A 135 -2.64 -4.78 -2.58
C PRO A 135 -1.40 -5.46 -1.98
N SER A 136 -0.31 -5.59 -2.76
CA SER A 136 0.95 -6.18 -2.30
C SER A 136 1.69 -5.31 -1.29
N ARG A 137 1.42 -3.99 -1.24
CA ARG A 137 2.06 -3.04 -0.31
C ARG A 137 1.31 -2.92 1.01
N ASP A 138 0.05 -3.35 1.06
CA ASP A 138 -0.81 -3.18 2.23
C ASP A 138 -1.09 -4.50 2.95
N LEU A 139 -1.59 -5.51 2.24
CA LEU A 139 -2.05 -6.75 2.86
C LEU A 139 -0.91 -7.58 3.49
N PRO A 140 0.23 -7.83 2.82
CA PRO A 140 1.31 -8.61 3.42
C PRO A 140 1.94 -7.94 4.65
N PRO A 141 2.27 -6.63 4.64
CA PRO A 141 2.74 -5.94 5.85
C PRO A 141 1.70 -5.92 6.98
N ARG A 142 0.40 -5.85 6.66
CA ARG A 142 -0.69 -5.95 7.65
C ARG A 142 -0.76 -7.35 8.29
N ILE A 143 -0.55 -8.40 7.50
CA ILE A 143 -0.43 -9.77 8.04
C ILE A 143 0.81 -9.88 8.92
N PHE A 144 1.93 -9.25 8.53
CA PHE A 144 3.12 -9.20 9.37
C PHE A 144 2.83 -8.55 10.73
N THR A 145 2.21 -7.36 10.78
CA THR A 145 1.92 -6.69 12.05
C THR A 145 0.93 -7.48 12.91
N PHE A 146 -0.04 -8.18 12.31
CA PHE A 146 -0.90 -9.13 13.01
C PHE A 146 -0.08 -10.22 13.73
N VAL A 147 0.85 -10.85 13.01
CA VAL A 147 1.71 -11.92 13.54
C VAL A 147 2.72 -11.39 14.58
N ALA A 148 3.24 -10.18 14.38
CA ALA A 148 4.26 -9.57 15.23
C ALA A 148 3.72 -9.04 16.57
N GLY A 149 2.40 -9.00 16.77
CA GLY A 149 1.79 -8.71 18.07
C GLY A 149 0.92 -7.46 18.16
N TRP A 150 0.67 -6.73 17.07
CA TRP A 150 -0.31 -5.63 17.06
C TRP A 150 -1.77 -6.11 17.22
N GLY A 151 -2.01 -7.41 17.06
CA GLY A 151 -3.31 -8.04 17.32
C GLY A 151 -4.35 -7.82 16.22
N LYS A 152 -5.57 -8.31 16.47
CA LYS A 152 -6.66 -8.36 15.46
C LYS A 152 -7.16 -6.99 15.01
N GLN A 153 -6.81 -5.92 15.73
CA GLN A 153 -7.23 -4.56 15.40
C GLN A 153 -6.68 -4.09 14.04
N VAL A 154 -5.58 -4.68 13.56
CA VAL A 154 -5.00 -4.32 12.24
C VAL A 154 -5.94 -4.57 11.06
N PHE A 155 -6.99 -5.40 11.22
CA PHE A 155 -8.01 -5.66 10.20
C PHE A 155 -9.35 -4.97 10.46
N ARG A 156 -9.50 -4.26 11.59
CA ARG A 156 -10.75 -3.59 11.91
C ARG A 156 -10.77 -2.19 11.29
N TYR A 157 -11.85 -1.90 10.58
CA TYR A 157 -12.24 -0.53 10.29
C TYR A 157 -12.82 0.07 11.57
N CYS A 158 -12.14 1.07 12.16
CA CYS A 158 -12.62 1.74 13.37
C CYS A 158 -13.03 3.17 13.05
N PRO A 159 -14.33 3.46 12.86
CA PRO A 159 -14.83 4.82 12.92
C PRO A 159 -15.13 5.17 14.39
N CYS A 160 -14.56 6.29 14.85
CA CYS A 160 -14.85 7.03 16.08
C CYS A 160 -14.12 6.67 17.41
N PRO A 161 -13.85 7.70 18.24
CA PRO A 161 -13.26 7.57 19.57
C PRO A 161 -14.35 7.24 20.58
N GLY A 162 -14.26 6.07 21.21
CA GLY A 162 -14.95 5.75 22.44
C GLY A 162 -13.97 5.00 23.34
N PRO A 163 -13.95 5.24 24.66
CA PRO A 163 -13.08 4.49 25.54
C PRO A 163 -13.50 3.03 25.46
N PHE A 164 -12.53 2.17 25.21
CA PHE A 164 -12.70 0.73 25.25
C PHE A 164 -13.19 0.32 26.65
N LEU A 165 -14.50 0.10 26.76
CA LEU A 165 -15.11 -0.95 27.55
C LEU A 165 -15.59 -2.04 26.58
#